data_AF-A0A8B8FI42-F1
#
_entry.id   AF-A0A8B8FI42-F1
#
_cell.length_a   1.000
_cell.length_b   1.000
_cell.length_c   1.000
_cell.angle_alpha   90.00
_cell.angle_beta   90.00
_cell.angle_gamma   90.00
#
_symmetry.space_group_name_H-M   'P 1'
#
loop_
_entity.id
_entity.type
_entity.pdbx_description
1 polymer ?
#
loop_
_entity_poly.entity_id
_entity_poly.type
_entity_poly.pdbx_seq_one_letter_code
_entity_poly.pdbx_strand_id
1 'polypeptide(L)'
;MNGSQALTDHKDHTEEDLLLNNEEEYIHPYSDEYVFLERKMRNRLSFFFMNPIEKWKTRKRFPYKFLIQIIKIVLVTLQLSLFAHTRYSHVNYTWGNRMTFSHLFIKGWDPAREVVSYPPALGPLAIYNLESFYSTIDYALHGYANIKNAIGSYSYINENNKVADPSFCTVHYKDGTVFGFNESYTFDGEIIQECLNIPITDNVRNNTFSIKNYLINQNKTILFSSLLKAKLKFALKTVNFRVAGKYSPPDCYKFDIQITLNNEDMDGQVLVDLEVNPFRLNCKGDVEYISKTSTSDNKVESFLRSLLNYFVIIICTVSMILCSRAIIRAQILKFETMRYFEDMLKSTLSHQARWAFWNFWYIMIIVNDILIICGSGIKERIERKQFIGDQWNLCSVLLGTGNLLVWFGVLRYLTFFKTYNGVILTLRQAFPNTSRFILCAILLYAGFTFCGWLVLGPYHMKFRSLASTSECLFSLINGDDMYATFTIMATKSSLLWWFSRLYLYCFISLFIYVVINLFLSVIIDSYETIKNQSRDDLSKTDLELFMTKGTFPTSTFDITEETDEWAHVSFAQTIRGVFCSLCINFKSFRQTCMSIICQRSRHLII
;
A
#
# COMPACT_ATOMS: atom_id res chain seq x y z
N MET A 1 3.48 -103.46 -48.61
CA MET A 1 2.20 -103.77 -49.25
C MET A 1 1.21 -102.69 -48.84
N ASN A 2 0.59 -102.08 -49.83
CA ASN A 2 -0.41 -101.02 -49.72
C ASN A 2 -1.70 -101.54 -49.05
N GLY A 3 -2.49 -100.60 -48.55
CA GLY A 3 -3.92 -100.78 -48.28
C GLY A 3 -4.42 -99.62 -47.42
N SER A 4 -4.55 -98.40 -47.96
CA SER A 4 -5.70 -97.89 -48.73
C SER A 4 -6.85 -97.33 -47.87
N GLN A 5 -6.96 -95.99 -47.91
CA GLN A 5 -8.17 -95.13 -47.91
C GLN A 5 -9.13 -95.16 -46.69
N ALA A 6 -9.81 -94.09 -46.29
CA ALA A 6 -9.74 -92.64 -46.50
C ALA A 6 -10.77 -92.00 -45.54
N LEU A 7 -10.55 -90.72 -45.21
CA LEU A 7 -11.52 -89.75 -44.65
C LEU A 7 -12.10 -90.01 -43.25
N THR A 8 -11.63 -89.25 -42.26
CA THR A 8 -12.38 -88.12 -41.66
C THR A 8 -11.51 -87.49 -40.56
N ASP A 9 -11.40 -86.18 -40.62
CA ASP A 9 -10.59 -85.33 -39.77
C ASP A 9 -11.30 -85.11 -38.43
N HIS A 10 -10.73 -85.61 -37.33
CA HIS A 10 -11.10 -85.28 -35.96
C HIS A 10 -10.07 -85.84 -34.98
N LYS A 11 -9.34 -84.94 -34.30
CA LYS A 11 -8.87 -85.05 -32.90
C LYS A 11 -8.19 -83.72 -32.51
N ASP A 12 -8.81 -83.00 -31.58
CA ASP A 12 -8.35 -82.92 -30.18
C ASP A 12 -6.94 -82.34 -30.05
N HIS A 13 -6.86 -81.05 -29.73
CA HIS A 13 -6.10 -80.49 -28.59
C HIS A 13 -6.23 -78.96 -28.60
N THR A 14 -5.94 -78.35 -27.44
CA THR A 14 -5.83 -76.90 -27.13
C THR A 14 -7.12 -76.07 -26.95
N GLU A 15 -7.75 -76.22 -25.79
CA GLU A 15 -8.50 -75.15 -25.11
C GLU A 15 -7.70 -74.72 -23.86
N GLU A 16 -6.70 -73.85 -24.01
CA GLU A 16 -6.09 -73.15 -22.87
C GLU A 16 -5.26 -71.90 -23.27
N ASP A 17 -5.74 -71.11 -24.23
CA ASP A 17 -5.12 -69.82 -24.59
C ASP A 17 -6.20 -68.73 -24.66
N LEU A 18 -6.54 -68.08 -23.54
CA LEU A 18 -7.21 -66.75 -23.57
C LEU A 18 -7.38 -66.00 -22.23
N LEU A 19 -6.61 -66.29 -21.18
CA LEU A 19 -6.63 -65.47 -19.95
C LEU A 19 -5.27 -65.41 -19.29
N LEU A 20 -4.41 -64.48 -19.72
CA LEU A 20 -3.37 -63.82 -18.92
C LEU A 20 -2.62 -62.82 -19.80
N ASN A 21 -3.14 -61.59 -19.84
CA ASN A 21 -2.35 -60.40 -20.20
C ASN A 21 -3.10 -59.19 -19.64
N ASN A 22 -2.80 -58.88 -18.38
CA ASN A 22 -2.90 -57.55 -17.75
C ASN A 22 -2.34 -57.70 -16.32
N GLU A 23 -1.07 -58.06 -16.21
CA GLU A 23 -0.32 -57.71 -15.01
C GLU A 23 0.17 -56.27 -15.18
N GLU A 24 -0.39 -55.36 -14.37
CA GLU A 24 0.24 -54.08 -14.12
C GLU A 24 1.64 -54.36 -13.56
N GLU A 25 2.67 -53.98 -14.32
CA GLU A 25 4.07 -54.14 -13.97
C GLU A 25 4.37 -53.46 -12.63
N TYR A 26 4.39 -54.24 -11.56
CA TYR A 26 4.69 -53.76 -10.22
C TYR A 26 6.21 -53.62 -10.09
N ILE A 27 6.72 -52.40 -10.32
CA ILE A 27 8.15 -52.08 -10.21
C ILE A 27 8.60 -52.39 -8.77
N HIS A 28 9.42 -53.44 -8.62
CA HIS A 28 9.97 -53.87 -7.34
C HIS A 28 10.91 -52.77 -6.76
N PRO A 29 10.96 -52.55 -5.42
CA PRO A 29 11.78 -51.52 -4.77
C PRO A 29 13.31 -51.65 -4.92
N TYR A 30 13.79 -52.57 -5.75
CA TYR A 30 15.19 -52.94 -5.95
C TYR A 30 15.62 -53.00 -7.42
N SER A 31 14.82 -52.47 -8.36
CA SER A 31 15.29 -52.30 -9.74
C SER A 31 16.26 -51.11 -9.84
N ASP A 32 17.31 -51.24 -10.66
CA ASP A 32 18.29 -50.16 -10.89
C ASP A 32 17.62 -48.86 -11.37
N GLU A 33 16.49 -48.98 -12.08
CA GLU A 33 15.69 -47.86 -12.56
C GLU A 33 15.02 -47.07 -11.40
N TYR A 34 14.52 -47.76 -10.37
CA TYR A 34 13.94 -47.12 -9.19
C TYR A 34 15.00 -46.32 -8.42
N VAL A 35 16.16 -46.94 -8.19
CA VAL A 35 17.30 -46.32 -7.50
C VAL A 35 17.81 -45.09 -8.25
N PHE A 36 17.85 -45.16 -9.58
CA PHE A 36 18.20 -44.02 -10.43
C PHE A 36 17.19 -42.88 -10.34
N LEU A 37 15.89 -43.18 -10.42
CA LEU A 37 14.82 -42.16 -10.36
C LEU A 37 14.74 -41.48 -8.97
N GLU A 38 14.88 -42.24 -7.89
CA GLU A 38 14.95 -41.69 -6.53
C GLU A 38 16.14 -40.73 -6.38
N ARG A 39 17.32 -41.16 -6.83
CA ARG A 39 18.54 -40.34 -6.78
C ARG A 39 18.38 -39.05 -7.58
N LYS A 40 17.77 -39.12 -8.76
CA LYS A 40 17.50 -37.96 -9.62
C LYS A 40 16.57 -36.96 -8.95
N MET A 41 15.46 -37.42 -8.36
CA MET A 41 14.50 -36.56 -7.66
C MET A 41 15.11 -35.93 -6.39
N ARG A 42 15.82 -36.72 -5.58
CA ARG A 42 16.50 -36.24 -4.37
C ARG A 42 17.54 -35.17 -4.67
N ASN A 43 18.33 -35.36 -5.73
CA ASN A 43 19.32 -34.37 -6.16
C ASN A 43 18.68 -33.06 -6.63
N ARG A 44 17.58 -33.13 -7.40
CA ARG A 44 16.82 -31.94 -7.82
C ARG A 44 16.25 -31.17 -6.64
N LEU A 45 15.69 -31.87 -5.65
CA LEU A 45 15.14 -31.28 -4.43
C LEU A 45 16.22 -30.66 -3.54
N SER A 46 17.28 -31.42 -3.25
CA SER A 46 18.42 -30.93 -2.46
C SER A 46 19.04 -29.69 -3.11
N PHE A 47 19.26 -29.73 -4.43
CA PHE A 47 19.74 -28.57 -5.17
C PHE A 47 18.75 -27.41 -5.09
N PHE A 48 17.43 -27.61 -5.17
CA PHE A 48 16.46 -26.52 -5.10
C PHE A 48 16.49 -25.78 -3.75
N PHE A 49 16.56 -26.49 -2.63
CA PHE A 49 16.55 -25.91 -1.28
C PHE A 49 17.92 -25.40 -0.80
N MET A 50 19.00 -25.73 -1.50
CA MET A 50 20.35 -25.27 -1.16
C MET A 50 20.51 -23.75 -1.24
N ASN A 51 21.39 -23.20 -0.39
CA ASN A 51 21.64 -21.75 -0.34
C ASN A 51 22.27 -21.26 -1.65
N PRO A 52 22.03 -20.00 -2.07
CA PRO A 52 22.66 -19.45 -3.29
C PRO A 52 24.19 -19.47 -3.28
N ILE A 53 24.83 -19.30 -2.11
CA ILE A 53 26.29 -19.37 -1.97
C ILE A 53 26.79 -20.81 -2.19
N GLU A 54 26.07 -21.79 -1.63
CA GLU A 54 26.37 -23.21 -1.82
C GLU A 54 26.17 -23.62 -3.29
N LYS A 55 25.09 -23.15 -3.93
CA LYS A 55 24.85 -23.33 -5.37
C LYS A 55 25.96 -22.75 -6.24
N TRP A 56 26.53 -21.62 -5.83
CA TRP A 56 27.64 -21.01 -6.55
C TRP A 56 28.91 -21.85 -6.41
N LYS A 57 29.21 -22.36 -5.21
CA LYS A 57 30.34 -23.26 -4.97
C LYS A 57 30.23 -24.56 -5.77
N THR A 58 29.03 -25.13 -5.90
CA THR A 58 28.82 -26.39 -6.63
C THR A 58 28.81 -26.23 -8.14
N ARG A 59 28.18 -25.18 -8.70
CA ARG A 59 28.12 -24.98 -10.16
C ARG A 59 29.25 -24.14 -10.76
N LYS A 60 30.04 -23.42 -9.95
CA LYS A 60 31.04 -22.43 -10.41
C LYS A 60 30.49 -21.35 -11.37
N ARG A 61 29.18 -21.22 -11.54
CA ARG A 61 28.51 -20.22 -12.38
C ARG A 61 28.20 -18.94 -11.60
N PHE A 62 28.56 -17.78 -12.15
CA PHE A 62 28.39 -16.49 -11.47
C PHE A 62 26.92 -16.19 -11.10
N PRO A 63 26.61 -15.76 -9.85
CA PRO A 63 25.24 -15.59 -9.37
C PRO A 63 24.61 -14.25 -9.84
N TYR A 64 24.32 -14.14 -11.14
CA TYR A 64 23.77 -12.92 -11.75
C TYR A 64 22.49 -12.41 -11.06
N LYS A 65 21.62 -13.32 -10.57
CA LYS A 65 20.39 -12.94 -9.85
C LYS A 65 20.68 -12.16 -8.58
N PHE A 66 21.73 -12.52 -7.84
CA PHE A 66 22.11 -11.83 -6.62
C PHE A 66 22.68 -10.44 -6.93
N LEU A 67 23.54 -10.35 -7.95
CA LEU A 67 24.12 -9.08 -8.38
C LEU A 67 23.03 -8.09 -8.85
N ILE A 68 22.06 -8.54 -9.66
CA ILE A 68 20.94 -7.71 -10.12
C ILE A 68 20.15 -7.11 -8.94
N GLN A 69 19.94 -7.88 -7.87
CA GLN A 69 19.21 -7.40 -6.70
C GLN A 69 20.01 -6.38 -5.90
N ILE A 70 21.33 -6.56 -5.76
CA ILE A 70 22.21 -5.54 -5.12
C ILE A 70 22.17 -4.24 -5.91
N ILE A 71 22.33 -4.32 -7.23
CA ILE A 71 22.27 -3.16 -8.12
C ILE A 71 20.90 -2.48 -8.00
N LYS A 72 19.81 -3.26 -7.97
CA LYS A 72 18.45 -2.76 -7.78
C LYS A 72 18.30 -1.96 -6.48
N ILE A 73 18.80 -2.47 -5.36
CA ILE A 73 18.71 -1.79 -4.05
C ILE A 73 19.35 -0.40 -4.13
N VAL A 74 20.56 -0.31 -4.69
CA VAL A 74 21.29 0.96 -4.83
C VAL A 74 20.52 1.94 -5.72
N LEU A 75 20.07 1.49 -6.90
CA LEU A 75 19.40 2.35 -7.87
C LEU A 75 18.04 2.85 -7.39
N VAL A 76 17.22 1.98 -6.79
CA VAL A 76 15.90 2.35 -6.27
C VAL A 76 16.05 3.32 -5.10
N THR A 77 17.04 3.10 -4.22
CA THR A 77 17.30 4.01 -3.10
C THR A 77 17.78 5.38 -3.59
N LEU A 78 18.68 5.42 -4.59
CA LEU A 78 19.14 6.66 -5.22
C LEU A 78 17.99 7.40 -5.94
N GLN A 79 17.12 6.66 -6.64
CA GLN A 79 15.97 7.23 -7.31
C GLN A 79 14.99 7.85 -6.32
N LEU A 80 14.75 7.18 -5.19
CA LEU A 80 13.87 7.65 -4.12
C LEU A 80 14.44 8.90 -3.44
N SER A 81 15.74 8.93 -3.12
CA SER A 81 16.36 10.08 -2.45
C SER A 81 16.29 11.36 -3.31
N LEU A 82 16.57 11.23 -4.61
CA LEU A 82 16.44 12.35 -5.56
C LEU A 82 14.98 12.81 -5.72
N PHE A 83 14.03 11.87 -5.72
CA PHE A 83 12.61 12.19 -5.77
C PHE A 83 12.14 12.89 -4.49
N ALA A 84 12.55 12.39 -3.32
CA ALA A 84 12.20 12.95 -2.02
C ALA A 84 12.65 14.40 -1.89
N HIS A 85 13.86 14.75 -2.34
CA HIS A 85 14.32 16.14 -2.33
C HIS A 85 13.43 17.06 -3.19
N THR A 86 13.05 16.59 -4.38
CA THR A 86 12.17 17.34 -5.28
C THR A 86 10.76 17.48 -4.69
N ARG A 87 10.22 16.41 -4.09
CA ARG A 87 8.91 16.43 -3.41
C ARG A 87 8.92 17.38 -2.21
N TYR A 88 9.97 17.37 -1.40
CA TYR A 88 10.11 18.24 -0.23
C TYR A 88 10.09 19.73 -0.64
N SER A 89 10.83 20.09 -1.68
CA SER A 89 10.81 21.46 -2.24
C SER A 89 9.41 21.87 -2.71
N HIS A 90 8.69 20.99 -3.43
CA HIS A 90 7.31 21.24 -3.84
C HIS A 90 6.37 21.43 -2.64
N VAL A 91 6.40 20.51 -1.66
CA VAL A 91 5.53 20.57 -0.47
C VAL A 91 5.80 21.83 0.33
N ASN A 92 7.06 22.17 0.59
CA ASN A 92 7.43 23.40 1.30
C ASN A 92 6.94 24.64 0.58
N TYR A 93 7.07 24.70 -0.75
CA TYR A 93 6.56 25.83 -1.53
C TYR A 93 5.04 25.96 -1.43
N THR A 94 4.30 24.85 -1.55
CA THR A 94 2.83 24.86 -1.42
C THR A 94 2.38 25.19 0.00
N TRP A 95 3.08 24.68 1.02
CA TRP A 95 2.80 24.96 2.43
C TRP A 95 3.06 26.42 2.76
N GLY A 96 4.21 26.97 2.35
CA GLY A 96 4.55 28.38 2.56
C GLY A 96 3.52 29.32 1.93
N ASN A 97 3.06 29.04 0.70
CA ASN A 97 2.00 29.82 0.07
C ASN A 97 0.66 29.71 0.81
N ARG A 98 0.29 28.51 1.30
CA ARG A 98 -0.93 28.36 2.12
C ARG A 98 -0.86 29.20 3.39
N MET A 99 0.29 29.24 4.07
CA MET A 99 0.48 30.10 5.25
C MET A 99 0.35 31.58 4.87
N THR A 100 1.02 32.03 3.80
CA THR A 100 0.92 33.41 3.31
C THR A 100 -0.53 33.80 2.99
N PHE A 101 -1.28 32.94 2.29
CA PHE A 101 -2.68 33.19 1.97
C PHE A 101 -3.58 33.22 3.22
N SER A 102 -3.25 32.44 4.26
CA SER A 102 -3.97 32.49 5.53
C SER A 102 -3.83 33.87 6.19
N HIS A 103 -2.63 34.44 6.21
CA HIS A 103 -2.40 35.80 6.71
C HIS A 103 -3.01 36.91 5.85
N LEU A 104 -2.97 36.74 4.52
CA LEU A 104 -3.46 37.76 3.59
C LEU A 104 -5.00 37.83 3.50
N PHE A 105 -5.69 36.70 3.60
CA PHE A 105 -7.14 36.65 3.33
C PHE A 105 -8.01 36.31 4.53
N ILE A 106 -7.45 35.75 5.61
CA ILE A 106 -8.22 35.40 6.80
C ILE A 106 -8.02 36.49 7.87
N LYS A 107 -9.11 37.12 8.26
CA LYS A 107 -9.10 38.13 9.33
C LYS A 107 -8.84 37.47 10.69
N GLY A 108 -7.81 37.94 11.41
CA GLY A 108 -7.50 37.43 12.75
C GLY A 108 -6.79 36.07 12.78
N TRP A 109 -6.07 35.70 11.71
CA TRP A 109 -5.20 34.53 11.71
C TRP A 109 -4.08 34.67 12.74
N ASP A 110 -3.80 33.61 13.51
CA ASP A 110 -2.79 33.60 14.58
C ASP A 110 -1.67 32.60 14.23
N PRO A 111 -0.39 32.99 14.31
CA PRO A 111 0.75 32.11 14.08
C PRO A 111 0.75 30.83 14.93
N ALA A 112 0.14 30.82 16.11
CA ALA A 112 0.02 29.62 16.93
C ALA A 112 -0.78 28.49 16.26
N ARG A 113 -1.55 28.77 15.20
CA ARG A 113 -2.27 27.77 14.38
C ARG A 113 -1.43 27.17 13.26
N GLU A 114 -0.23 27.67 13.02
CA GLU A 114 0.65 27.18 11.95
C GLU A 114 1.40 25.89 12.33
N VAL A 115 1.53 25.63 13.64
CA VAL A 115 2.19 24.44 14.18
C VAL A 115 1.12 23.48 14.70
N VAL A 116 1.14 22.25 14.21
CA VAL A 116 0.31 21.17 14.74
C VAL A 116 0.89 20.75 16.10
N SER A 117 0.38 21.37 17.17
CA SER A 117 0.70 21.03 18.55
C SER A 117 -0.49 20.30 19.18
N TYR A 118 -0.20 19.29 20.01
CA TYR A 118 -1.22 18.52 20.72
C TYR A 118 -0.96 18.55 22.24
N PRO A 119 -1.94 18.96 23.07
CA PRO A 119 -3.22 19.55 22.70
C PRO A 119 -3.03 20.94 22.04
N PRO A 120 -3.95 21.37 21.17
CA PRO A 120 -3.83 22.67 20.50
C PRO A 120 -3.96 23.81 21.51
N ALA A 121 -3.05 24.80 21.41
CA ALA A 121 -3.07 25.98 22.28
C ALA A 121 -4.27 26.92 22.01
N LEU A 122 -4.80 26.89 20.77
CA LEU A 122 -5.96 27.67 20.34
C LEU A 122 -7.00 26.75 19.71
N GLY A 123 -8.27 27.12 19.88
CA GLY A 123 -9.39 26.48 19.18
C GLY A 123 -9.38 26.75 17.67
N PRO A 124 -10.26 26.06 16.92
CA PRO A 124 -10.47 26.36 15.50
C PRO A 124 -10.87 27.83 15.33
N LEU A 125 -10.46 28.45 14.23
CA LEU A 125 -10.84 29.83 13.95
C LEU A 125 -12.33 29.88 13.63
N ALA A 126 -13.06 30.72 14.35
CA ALA A 126 -14.50 30.82 14.23
C ALA A 126 -15.02 32.26 14.35
N ILE A 127 -16.21 32.48 13.81
CA ILE A 127 -16.93 33.76 13.81
C ILE A 127 -18.24 33.57 14.57
N TYR A 128 -18.58 34.52 15.44
CA TYR A 128 -19.77 34.47 16.29
C TYR A 128 -20.80 35.57 16.01
N ASN A 129 -20.41 36.64 15.31
CA ASN A 129 -21.26 37.81 15.06
C ASN A 129 -21.53 37.99 13.56
N LEU A 130 -22.74 38.46 13.20
CA LEU A 130 -23.13 38.73 11.81
C LEU A 130 -22.26 39.79 11.14
N GLU A 131 -21.90 40.86 11.86
CA GLU A 131 -21.00 41.88 11.35
C GLU A 131 -19.60 41.33 11.09
N SER A 132 -19.11 40.48 11.99
CA SER A 132 -17.82 39.79 11.82
C SER A 132 -17.82 38.88 10.58
N PHE A 133 -18.95 38.21 10.29
CA PHE A 133 -19.11 37.38 9.08
C PHE A 133 -18.90 38.20 7.81
N TYR A 134 -19.63 39.31 7.66
CA TYR A 134 -19.48 40.19 6.49
C TYR A 134 -18.08 40.82 6.43
N SER A 135 -17.56 41.29 7.58
CA SER A 135 -16.23 41.91 7.64
C SER A 135 -15.09 40.95 7.27
N THR A 136 -15.27 39.65 7.47
CA THR A 136 -14.28 38.63 7.11
C THR A 136 -14.22 38.45 5.60
N ILE A 137 -15.39 38.47 4.94
CA ILE A 137 -15.47 38.43 3.47
C ILE A 137 -14.89 39.73 2.87
N ASP A 138 -15.24 40.88 3.45
CA ASP A 138 -14.72 42.18 3.00
C ASP A 138 -13.19 42.25 3.13
N TYR A 139 -12.63 41.74 4.25
CA TYR A 139 -11.19 41.63 4.46
C TYR A 139 -10.51 40.78 3.38
N ALA A 140 -11.08 39.61 3.05
CA ALA A 140 -10.55 38.73 2.02
C ALA A 140 -10.59 39.38 0.62
N LEU A 141 -11.69 40.06 0.28
CA LEU A 141 -11.85 40.79 -0.99
C LEU A 141 -10.86 41.94 -1.12
N HIS A 142 -10.65 42.71 -0.04
CA HIS A 142 -9.66 43.78 -0.01
C HIS A 142 -8.24 43.22 -0.16
N GLY A 143 -7.91 42.13 0.56
CA GLY A 143 -6.63 41.44 0.43
C GLY A 143 -6.38 40.94 -1.00
N TYR A 144 -7.42 40.41 -1.65
CA TYR A 144 -7.34 39.99 -3.05
C TYR A 144 -7.15 41.19 -3.99
N ALA A 145 -7.90 42.27 -3.84
CA ALA A 145 -7.78 43.47 -4.68
C ALA A 145 -6.40 44.13 -4.58
N ASN A 146 -5.79 44.12 -3.39
CA ASN A 146 -4.48 44.71 -3.09
C ASN A 146 -3.33 43.69 -3.07
N ILE A 147 -3.47 42.54 -3.75
CA ILE A 147 -2.47 41.47 -3.76
C ILE A 147 -1.07 41.92 -4.25
N LYS A 148 -0.99 42.99 -5.06
CA LYS A 148 0.28 43.59 -5.50
C LYS A 148 1.15 44.11 -4.35
N ASN A 149 0.57 44.35 -3.18
CA ASN A 149 1.30 44.76 -1.97
C ASN A 149 1.90 43.55 -1.20
N ALA A 150 1.60 42.32 -1.61
CA ALA A 150 2.19 41.14 -0.99
C ALA A 150 3.67 40.99 -1.38
N ILE A 151 4.47 40.43 -0.48
CA ILE A 151 5.89 40.13 -0.72
C ILE A 151 6.07 39.10 -1.85
N GLY A 152 5.14 38.14 -1.94
CA GLY A 152 5.16 37.12 -2.99
C GLY A 152 4.77 37.68 -4.35
N SER A 153 5.41 37.18 -5.42
CA SER A 153 5.07 37.53 -6.79
C SER A 153 3.76 36.84 -7.21
N TYR A 154 2.63 37.42 -6.84
CA TYR A 154 1.30 36.94 -7.19
C TYR A 154 0.69 37.75 -8.34
N SER A 155 0.07 37.07 -9.29
CA SER A 155 -0.62 37.67 -10.42
C SER A 155 -2.02 37.10 -10.60
N TYR A 156 -2.90 37.88 -11.23
CA TYR A 156 -4.25 37.44 -11.56
C TYR A 156 -4.25 36.51 -12.77
N ILE A 157 -5.38 35.82 -13.00
CA ILE A 157 -5.48 34.78 -14.03
C ILE A 157 -5.43 35.37 -15.45
N ASN A 158 -6.06 36.52 -15.68
CA ASN A 158 -6.26 37.08 -17.01
C ASN A 158 -4.93 37.54 -17.65
N GLU A 159 -4.81 37.37 -18.97
CA GLU A 159 -3.56 37.58 -19.73
C GLU A 159 -2.97 39.00 -19.58
N ASN A 160 -3.82 40.00 -19.28
CA ASN A 160 -3.40 41.39 -19.08
C ASN A 160 -3.19 41.75 -17.59
N ASN A 161 -3.07 40.76 -16.69
CA ASN A 161 -3.14 40.97 -15.23
C ASN A 161 -4.39 41.75 -14.79
N LYS A 162 -5.46 41.70 -15.58
CA LYS A 162 -6.77 42.22 -15.18
C LYS A 162 -7.27 41.40 -14.01
N VAL A 163 -7.78 42.07 -12.99
CA VAL A 163 -8.37 41.41 -11.82
C VAL A 163 -9.50 40.52 -12.31
N ALA A 164 -9.43 39.22 -11.97
CA ALA A 164 -10.51 38.30 -12.24
C ALA A 164 -11.51 38.39 -11.08
N ASP A 165 -12.80 38.46 -11.39
CA ASP A 165 -13.83 38.62 -10.38
C ASP A 165 -13.90 37.36 -9.48
N PRO A 166 -13.73 37.50 -8.16
CA PRO A 166 -13.94 36.39 -7.24
C PRO A 166 -15.40 35.94 -7.25
N SER A 167 -15.62 34.65 -7.11
CA SER A 167 -16.94 34.04 -7.03
C SER A 167 -17.31 33.81 -5.57
N PHE A 168 -18.38 34.46 -5.11
CA PHE A 168 -18.97 34.25 -3.80
C PHE A 168 -20.22 33.39 -3.92
N CYS A 169 -20.20 32.22 -3.28
CA CYS A 169 -21.31 31.28 -3.30
C CYS A 169 -21.86 31.04 -1.90
N THR A 170 -23.18 31.03 -1.75
CA THR A 170 -23.87 30.61 -0.54
C THR A 170 -24.56 29.28 -0.80
N VAL A 171 -24.51 28.39 0.19
CA VAL A 171 -25.20 27.10 0.22
C VAL A 171 -26.16 27.16 1.39
N HIS A 172 -27.45 26.99 1.13
CA HIS A 172 -28.50 27.13 2.12
C HIS A 172 -29.65 26.17 1.84
N TYR A 173 -30.45 25.88 2.86
CA TYR A 173 -31.74 25.21 2.68
C TYR A 173 -32.72 26.15 1.98
N LYS A 174 -33.57 25.59 1.12
CA LYS A 174 -34.59 26.33 0.38
C LYS A 174 -35.56 27.08 1.29
N ASP A 175 -35.95 26.45 2.40
CA ASP A 175 -36.64 27.11 3.49
C ASP A 175 -36.13 26.58 4.83
N GLY A 176 -36.00 27.47 5.81
CA GLY A 176 -35.42 27.20 7.11
C GLY A 176 -35.69 28.34 8.06
N THR A 177 -36.93 28.84 8.09
CA THR A 177 -37.32 29.87 9.03
C THR A 177 -37.66 29.26 10.39
N VAL A 178 -37.05 29.79 11.44
CA VAL A 178 -37.22 29.30 12.81
C VAL A 178 -37.91 30.38 13.63
N PHE A 179 -39.07 30.05 14.19
CA PHE A 179 -39.83 30.90 15.09
C PHE A 179 -39.56 30.49 16.54
N GLY A 180 -38.41 30.92 17.08
CA GLY A 180 -37.97 30.52 18.42
C GLY A 180 -38.99 30.80 19.53
N PHE A 181 -39.81 31.85 19.42
CA PHE A 181 -40.85 32.17 20.41
C PHE A 181 -41.98 31.14 20.46
N ASN A 182 -42.35 30.57 19.31
CA ASN A 182 -43.43 29.59 19.19
C ASN A 182 -42.92 28.15 19.13
N GLU A 183 -41.59 27.93 19.21
CA GLU A 183 -40.94 26.64 18.99
C GLU A 183 -41.32 25.97 17.65
N SER A 184 -41.76 26.76 16.66
CA SER A 184 -42.18 26.29 15.35
C SER A 184 -41.17 26.65 14.27
N TYR A 185 -41.15 25.89 13.16
CA TYR A 185 -40.26 26.14 12.03
C TYR A 185 -40.90 25.73 10.71
N THR A 186 -40.49 26.38 9.62
CA THR A 186 -40.73 25.91 8.26
C THR A 186 -39.42 25.42 7.67
N PHE A 187 -39.42 24.22 7.12
CA PHE A 187 -38.19 23.58 6.64
C PHE A 187 -38.44 22.86 5.31
N ASP A 188 -37.63 23.22 4.32
CA ASP A 188 -37.47 22.50 3.07
C ASP A 188 -35.99 22.15 2.93
N GLY A 189 -35.68 20.85 3.05
CA GLY A 189 -34.32 20.31 3.06
C GLY A 189 -33.62 20.34 1.71
N GLU A 190 -34.26 20.84 0.65
CA GLU A 190 -33.62 21.03 -0.65
C GLU A 190 -32.46 22.03 -0.53
N ILE A 191 -31.25 21.60 -0.91
CA ILE A 191 -30.03 22.41 -0.82
C ILE A 191 -29.88 23.23 -2.09
N ILE A 192 -29.91 24.55 -1.95
CA ILE A 192 -29.72 25.50 -3.05
C ILE A 192 -28.33 26.13 -2.93
N GLN A 193 -27.59 26.13 -4.04
CA GLN A 193 -26.33 26.86 -4.16
C GLN A 193 -26.51 28.05 -5.11
N GLU A 194 -26.31 29.25 -4.58
CA GLU A 194 -26.30 30.47 -5.38
C GLU A 194 -24.91 31.07 -5.42
N CYS A 195 -24.46 31.47 -6.61
CA CYS A 195 -23.15 32.09 -6.80
C CYS A 195 -23.29 33.46 -7.46
N LEU A 196 -22.40 34.37 -7.06
CA LEU A 196 -22.29 35.72 -7.59
C LEU A 196 -20.82 36.03 -7.87
N ASN A 197 -20.55 36.63 -9.02
CA ASN A 197 -19.24 37.19 -9.29
C ASN A 197 -19.20 38.63 -8.77
N ILE A 198 -18.16 38.96 -8.02
CA ILE A 198 -18.01 40.27 -7.41
C ILE A 198 -16.98 41.05 -8.23
N PRO A 199 -17.38 42.11 -8.96
CA PRO A 199 -16.44 42.91 -9.72
C PRO A 199 -15.53 43.70 -8.79
N ILE A 200 -14.22 43.60 -9.00
CA ILE A 200 -13.25 44.36 -8.21
C ILE A 200 -13.16 45.79 -8.76
N THR A 201 -13.89 46.70 -8.10
CA THR A 201 -13.90 48.15 -8.38
C THR A 201 -12.93 48.90 -7.47
N ASP A 202 -12.62 50.16 -7.79
CA ASP A 202 -11.74 51.00 -6.95
C ASP A 202 -12.27 51.16 -5.51
N ASN A 203 -13.58 51.05 -5.30
CA ASN A 203 -14.18 51.06 -3.96
C ASN A 203 -13.75 49.87 -3.10
N VAL A 204 -13.58 48.69 -3.70
CA VAL A 204 -13.04 47.50 -3.01
C VAL A 204 -11.59 47.75 -2.60
N ARG A 205 -10.85 48.46 -3.45
CA ARG A 205 -9.44 48.78 -3.22
C ARG A 205 -9.23 49.82 -2.11
N ASN A 206 -10.17 50.74 -1.94
CA ASN A 206 -10.12 51.84 -0.98
C ASN A 206 -10.83 51.52 0.36
N ASN A 207 -11.13 50.25 0.67
CA ASN A 207 -11.81 49.81 1.90
C ASN A 207 -13.22 50.39 2.14
N THR A 208 -13.87 50.95 1.12
CA THR A 208 -15.24 51.49 1.26
C THR A 208 -16.32 50.50 0.83
N PHE A 209 -15.92 49.37 0.24
CA PHE A 209 -16.85 48.31 -0.16
C PHE A 209 -17.35 47.50 1.03
N SER A 210 -18.64 47.17 1.01
CA SER A 210 -19.23 46.17 1.88
C SER A 210 -20.06 45.18 1.08
N ILE A 211 -19.77 43.89 1.27
CA ILE A 211 -20.48 42.79 0.62
C ILE A 211 -21.98 42.81 0.97
N LYS A 212 -22.34 43.26 2.18
CA LYS A 212 -23.73 43.35 2.62
C LYS A 212 -24.54 44.28 1.71
N ASN A 213 -24.02 45.47 1.43
CA ASN A 213 -24.67 46.44 0.54
C ASN A 213 -24.70 45.95 -0.90
N TYR A 214 -23.62 45.27 -1.36
CA TYR A 214 -23.58 44.69 -2.69
C TYR A 214 -24.66 43.62 -2.90
N LEU A 215 -24.86 42.74 -1.93
CA LEU A 215 -25.89 41.71 -1.96
C LEU A 215 -27.30 42.32 -2.02
N ILE A 216 -27.56 43.35 -1.20
CA ILE A 216 -28.84 44.08 -1.19
C ILE A 216 -29.11 44.71 -2.56
N ASN A 217 -28.10 45.33 -3.19
CA ASN A 217 -28.23 45.93 -4.51
C ASN A 217 -28.53 44.90 -5.62
N GLN A 218 -28.14 43.64 -5.43
CA GLN A 218 -28.44 42.53 -6.32
C GLN A 218 -29.75 41.81 -5.97
N ASN A 219 -30.58 42.40 -5.10
CA ASN A 219 -31.82 41.83 -4.55
C ASN A 219 -31.62 40.45 -3.89
N LYS A 220 -30.47 40.26 -3.24
CA LYS A 220 -30.14 39.03 -2.51
C LYS A 220 -29.90 39.32 -1.04
N THR A 221 -30.54 38.54 -0.18
CA THR A 221 -30.35 38.60 1.27
C THR A 221 -29.94 37.23 1.77
N ILE A 222 -29.03 37.19 2.75
CA ILE A 222 -28.59 35.94 3.35
C ILE A 222 -29.48 35.68 4.56
N LEU A 223 -30.27 34.61 4.49
CA LEU A 223 -31.00 34.10 5.64
C LEU A 223 -30.08 33.20 6.46
N PHE A 224 -29.56 33.69 7.58
CA PHE A 224 -28.60 32.95 8.41
C PHE A 224 -29.21 31.70 9.07
N SER A 225 -30.53 31.65 9.26
CA SER A 225 -31.21 30.48 9.83
C SER A 225 -31.21 29.26 8.90
N SER A 226 -31.04 29.46 7.59
CA SER A 226 -30.95 28.38 6.59
C SER A 226 -29.56 28.24 5.97
N LEU A 227 -28.60 29.11 6.32
CA LEU A 227 -27.26 29.13 5.75
C LEU A 227 -26.42 27.96 6.27
N LEU A 228 -25.99 27.09 5.36
CA LEU A 228 -25.07 25.99 5.66
C LEU A 228 -23.61 26.41 5.48
N LYS A 229 -23.28 26.97 4.32
CA LYS A 229 -21.91 27.37 3.97
C LYS A 229 -21.89 28.64 3.15
N ALA A 230 -20.86 29.46 3.35
CA ALA A 230 -20.50 30.50 2.40
C ALA A 230 -19.07 30.26 1.91
N LYS A 231 -18.86 30.37 0.59
CA LYS A 231 -17.59 30.06 -0.07
C LYS A 231 -17.16 31.24 -0.91
N LEU A 232 -15.96 31.76 -0.67
CA LEU A 232 -15.31 32.75 -1.53
C LEU A 232 -14.20 32.07 -2.32
N LYS A 233 -14.29 32.11 -3.66
CA LYS A 233 -13.38 31.43 -4.58
C LYS A 233 -12.68 32.41 -5.51
N PHE A 234 -11.37 32.29 -5.61
CA PHE A 234 -10.56 33.01 -6.60
C PHE A 234 -9.27 32.24 -6.87
N ALA A 235 -8.53 32.63 -7.90
CA ALA A 235 -7.24 32.01 -8.18
C ALA A 235 -6.14 33.04 -8.40
N LEU A 236 -4.94 32.66 -7.97
CA LEU A 236 -3.73 33.45 -8.13
C LEU A 236 -2.66 32.62 -8.83
N LYS A 237 -1.92 33.26 -9.72
CA LYS A 237 -0.73 32.70 -10.35
C LYS A 237 0.51 33.16 -9.60
N THR A 238 1.53 32.32 -9.56
CA THR A 238 2.83 32.66 -9.00
C THR A 238 3.92 31.81 -9.65
N VAL A 239 5.17 32.20 -9.45
CA VAL A 239 6.34 31.56 -10.05
C VAL A 239 7.29 31.13 -8.94
N ASN A 240 7.58 29.83 -8.87
CA ASN A 240 8.60 29.30 -8.01
C ASN A 240 9.95 29.33 -8.72
N PHE A 241 10.85 30.20 -8.29
CA PHE A 241 12.19 30.32 -8.85
C PHE A 241 13.19 29.28 -8.32
N ARG A 242 12.91 28.58 -7.22
CA ARG A 242 13.88 27.71 -6.54
C ARG A 242 13.34 26.28 -6.38
N VAL A 243 13.14 25.60 -7.51
CA VAL A 243 12.58 24.24 -7.54
C VAL A 243 13.61 23.19 -7.10
N ALA A 244 14.83 23.21 -7.64
CA ALA A 244 15.84 22.18 -7.38
C ALA A 244 17.30 22.70 -7.35
N GLY A 245 17.50 24.01 -7.25
CA GLY A 245 18.84 24.62 -7.20
C GLY A 245 18.87 26.01 -7.83
N LYS A 246 20.06 26.62 -7.89
CA LYS A 246 20.28 27.94 -8.52
C LYS A 246 20.00 27.94 -10.03
N TYR A 247 20.15 26.77 -10.67
CA TYR A 247 20.11 26.64 -12.13
C TYR A 247 18.81 26.00 -12.66
N SER A 248 17.97 25.40 -11.81
CA SER A 248 16.74 24.74 -12.26
C SER A 248 15.74 25.75 -12.83
N PRO A 249 15.04 25.45 -13.94
CA PRO A 249 14.04 26.35 -14.50
C PRO A 249 12.88 26.56 -13.51
N PRO A 250 12.26 27.74 -13.50
CA PRO A 250 11.16 28.03 -12.60
C PRO A 250 9.92 27.19 -12.92
N ASP A 251 9.10 26.95 -11.90
CA ASP A 251 7.79 26.33 -12.05
C ASP A 251 6.67 27.33 -11.79
N CYS A 252 5.73 27.42 -12.72
CA CYS A 252 4.58 28.30 -12.60
C CYS A 252 3.45 27.53 -11.92
N TYR A 253 2.82 28.15 -10.94
CA TYR A 253 1.69 27.60 -10.22
C TYR A 253 0.48 28.50 -10.35
N LYS A 254 -0.69 27.89 -10.48
CA LYS A 254 -2.00 28.49 -10.26
C LYS A 254 -2.53 27.90 -8.96
N PHE A 255 -2.76 28.74 -7.96
CA PHE A 255 -3.43 28.36 -6.73
C PHE A 255 -4.89 28.71 -6.83
N ASP A 256 -5.76 27.70 -6.78
CA ASP A 256 -7.20 27.91 -6.55
C ASP A 256 -7.42 28.00 -5.05
N ILE A 257 -7.86 29.17 -4.60
CA ILE A 257 -8.03 29.52 -3.19
C ILE A 257 -9.53 29.55 -2.91
N GLN A 258 -9.95 28.81 -1.89
CA GLN A 258 -11.32 28.76 -1.42
C GLN A 258 -11.35 29.01 0.08
N ILE A 259 -12.02 30.09 0.48
CA ILE A 259 -12.35 30.37 1.89
C ILE A 259 -13.74 29.82 2.14
N THR A 260 -13.87 28.94 3.12
CA THR A 260 -15.12 28.32 3.51
C THR A 260 -15.51 28.80 4.90
N LEU A 261 -16.69 29.42 5.00
CA LEU A 261 -17.38 29.75 6.24
C LEU A 261 -18.42 28.66 6.48
N ASN A 262 -18.16 27.76 7.42
CA ASN A 262 -19.00 26.60 7.71
C ASN A 262 -19.94 26.87 8.89
N ASN A 263 -21.24 26.78 8.63
CA ASN A 263 -22.32 26.93 9.60
C ASN A 263 -23.25 25.69 9.60
N GLU A 264 -22.74 24.51 9.20
CA GLU A 264 -23.53 23.28 9.11
C GLU A 264 -24.18 22.88 10.46
N ASP A 265 -23.49 23.10 11.57
CA ASP A 265 -23.99 22.75 12.90
C ASP A 265 -25.03 23.76 13.45
N MET A 266 -25.12 24.96 12.84
CA MET A 266 -26.07 26.03 13.19
C MET A 266 -26.13 26.38 14.70
N ASP A 267 -25.01 26.24 15.41
CA ASP A 267 -24.87 26.44 16.86
C ASP A 267 -24.41 27.86 17.26
N GLY A 268 -24.36 28.77 16.28
CA GLY A 268 -23.85 30.13 16.43
C GLY A 268 -22.33 30.26 16.28
N GLN A 269 -21.62 29.16 16.00
CA GLN A 269 -20.19 29.16 15.70
C GLN A 269 -19.95 28.87 14.21
N VAL A 270 -19.55 29.89 13.44
CA VAL A 270 -19.18 29.71 12.03
C VAL A 270 -17.69 29.45 11.91
N LEU A 271 -17.29 28.22 11.54
CA LEU A 271 -15.88 27.85 11.38
C LEU A 271 -15.31 28.43 10.08
N VAL A 272 -14.10 28.96 10.13
CA VAL A 272 -13.39 29.54 8.97
C VAL A 272 -12.26 28.62 8.56
N ASP A 273 -12.29 28.15 7.31
CA ASP A 273 -11.22 27.34 6.73
C ASP A 273 -10.75 27.89 5.38
N LEU A 274 -9.48 27.64 5.07
CA LEU A 274 -8.84 28.04 3.82
C LEU A 274 -8.23 26.82 3.13
N GLU A 275 -8.84 26.47 2.01
CA GLU A 275 -8.37 25.44 1.09
C GLU A 275 -7.57 26.11 -0.04
N VAL A 276 -6.37 25.59 -0.29
CA VAL A 276 -5.44 26.11 -1.31
C VAL A 276 -4.99 24.95 -2.18
N ASN A 277 -5.49 24.89 -3.40
CA ASN A 277 -5.22 23.81 -4.34
C ASN A 277 -4.20 24.26 -5.41
N PRO A 278 -2.98 23.69 -5.42
CA PRO A 278 -1.95 24.02 -6.40
C PRO A 278 -2.12 23.28 -7.72
N PHE A 279 -2.10 24.02 -8.82
CA PHE A 279 -2.03 23.48 -10.18
C PHE A 279 -0.76 23.97 -10.87
N ARG A 280 0.05 23.04 -11.38
CA ARG A 280 1.27 23.39 -12.12
C ARG A 280 0.90 23.83 -13.54
N LEU A 281 1.47 24.95 -13.98
CA LEU A 281 1.33 25.52 -15.32
C LEU A 281 2.65 25.46 -16.07
N ASN A 282 2.58 25.47 -17.40
CA ASN A 282 3.75 25.64 -18.25
C ASN A 282 4.16 27.11 -18.31
N CYS A 283 5.37 27.41 -17.83
CA CYS A 283 5.93 28.76 -17.94
C CYS A 283 6.31 29.07 -19.39
N LYS A 284 5.96 30.27 -19.86
CA LYS A 284 6.44 30.86 -21.11
C LYS A 284 7.34 32.03 -20.73
N GLY A 285 8.66 31.91 -20.88
CA GLY A 285 9.59 32.98 -20.51
C GLY A 285 10.98 32.76 -21.07
N ASP A 286 11.68 33.86 -21.33
CA ASP A 286 13.03 33.87 -21.88
C ASP A 286 14.05 33.49 -20.80
N VAL A 287 14.58 32.28 -20.93
CA VAL A 287 15.65 31.75 -20.09
C VAL A 287 17.03 32.10 -20.67
N GLU A 288 17.17 33.31 -21.25
CA GLU A 288 18.39 33.75 -21.97
C GLU A 288 19.67 33.65 -21.12
N TYR A 289 19.61 33.94 -19.82
CA TYR A 289 20.80 33.87 -18.95
C TYR A 289 21.23 32.43 -18.59
N ILE A 290 20.33 31.45 -18.75
CA ILE A 290 20.63 30.03 -18.57
C ILE A 290 21.32 29.46 -19.83
N SER A 291 21.16 30.13 -20.98
CA SER A 291 21.47 29.60 -22.31
C SER A 291 22.96 29.32 -22.58
N LYS A 292 23.89 30.10 -22.03
CA LYS A 292 25.31 30.07 -22.46
C LYS A 292 26.25 29.22 -21.59
N THR A 293 25.86 28.85 -20.36
CA THR A 293 26.74 28.06 -19.46
C THR A 293 25.99 26.99 -18.66
N SER A 294 24.65 27.06 -18.56
CA SER A 294 23.85 26.17 -17.69
C SER A 294 22.82 25.31 -18.46
N THR A 295 22.71 25.46 -19.79
CA THR A 295 21.87 24.62 -20.65
C THR A 295 22.42 23.20 -20.77
N SER A 296 23.74 23.03 -20.74
CA SER A 296 24.37 21.72 -20.62
C SER A 296 23.94 21.08 -19.32
N ASP A 297 24.14 21.76 -18.19
CA ASP A 297 24.04 21.14 -16.88
C ASP A 297 22.61 20.76 -16.51
N ASN A 298 21.62 21.63 -16.77
CA ASN A 298 20.22 21.31 -16.48
C ASN A 298 19.62 20.25 -17.42
N LYS A 299 19.95 20.29 -18.72
CA LYS A 299 19.50 19.25 -19.65
C LYS A 299 20.17 17.93 -19.33
N VAL A 300 21.44 17.95 -18.94
CA VAL A 300 22.20 16.77 -18.49
C VAL A 300 21.60 16.23 -17.20
N GLU A 301 21.31 17.05 -16.18
CA GLU A 301 20.66 16.60 -14.94
C GLU A 301 19.28 16.00 -15.19
N SER A 302 18.43 16.67 -15.99
CA SER A 302 17.10 16.14 -16.35
C SER A 302 17.21 14.84 -17.15
N PHE A 303 18.18 14.75 -18.06
CA PHE A 303 18.46 13.55 -18.84
C PHE A 303 18.96 12.41 -17.94
N LEU A 304 19.87 12.69 -17.00
CA LEU A 304 20.39 11.71 -16.04
C LEU A 304 19.30 11.19 -15.10
N ARG A 305 18.37 12.04 -14.64
CA ARG A 305 17.21 11.63 -13.84
C ARG A 305 16.25 10.72 -14.62
N SER A 306 15.95 11.10 -15.87
CA SER A 306 15.12 10.28 -16.76
C SER A 306 15.79 8.95 -17.08
N LEU A 307 17.09 8.95 -17.38
CA LEU A 307 17.91 7.76 -17.59
C LEU A 307 17.89 6.84 -16.36
N LEU A 308 18.03 7.40 -15.15
CA LEU A 308 17.93 6.65 -13.91
C LEU A 308 16.54 6.01 -13.76
N ASN A 309 15.45 6.74 -14.04
CA ASN A 309 14.10 6.19 -13.99
C ASN A 309 13.93 5.02 -14.97
N TYR A 310 14.40 5.15 -16.21
CA TYR A 310 14.36 4.06 -17.19
C TYR A 310 15.20 2.87 -16.77
N PHE A 311 16.40 3.10 -16.22
CA PHE A 311 17.26 2.03 -15.74
C PHE A 311 16.63 1.27 -14.57
N VAL A 312 15.96 1.99 -13.64
CA VAL A 312 15.18 1.36 -12.58
C VAL A 312 14.02 0.52 -13.14
N ILE A 313 13.27 1.02 -14.11
CA ILE A 313 12.19 0.25 -14.75
C ILE A 313 12.75 -1.03 -15.38
N ILE A 314 13.87 -0.94 -16.09
CA ILE A 314 14.52 -2.09 -16.74
C ILE A 314 14.99 -3.11 -15.70
N ILE A 315 15.74 -2.69 -14.67
CA ILE A 315 16.27 -3.62 -13.67
C ILE A 315 15.16 -4.29 -12.85
N CYS A 316 14.08 -3.56 -12.52
CA CYS A 316 12.90 -4.12 -11.87
C CYS A 316 12.14 -5.09 -12.79
N THR A 317 12.02 -4.79 -14.08
CA THR A 317 11.38 -5.70 -15.04
C THR A 317 12.18 -7.01 -15.19
N VAL A 318 13.51 -6.91 -15.31
CA VAL A 318 14.39 -8.09 -15.34
C VAL A 318 14.29 -8.88 -14.03
N SER A 319 14.33 -8.20 -12.89
CA SER A 319 14.14 -8.80 -11.56
C SER A 319 12.82 -9.57 -11.47
N MET A 320 11.71 -8.94 -11.89
CA MET A 320 10.37 -9.53 -11.89
C MET A 320 10.31 -10.78 -12.76
N ILE A 321 10.85 -10.73 -13.98
CA ILE A 321 10.89 -11.90 -14.89
C ILE A 321 11.70 -13.03 -14.26
N LEU A 322 12.87 -12.75 -13.69
CA LEU A 322 13.73 -13.78 -13.08
C LEU A 322 13.10 -14.42 -11.83
N CYS A 323 12.39 -13.63 -11.02
CA CYS A 323 11.69 -14.12 -9.83
C CYS A 323 10.43 -14.90 -10.20
N SER A 324 9.63 -14.42 -11.15
CA SER A 324 8.47 -15.14 -11.69
C SER A 324 8.88 -16.49 -12.28
N ARG A 325 9.98 -16.55 -13.06
CA ARG A 325 10.56 -17.81 -13.55
C ARG A 325 10.97 -18.74 -12.41
N ALA A 326 11.51 -18.22 -11.31
CA ALA A 326 11.89 -19.03 -10.17
C ALA A 326 10.68 -19.63 -9.45
N ILE A 327 9.59 -18.87 -9.30
CA ILE A 327 8.33 -19.36 -8.72
C ILE A 327 7.70 -20.42 -9.63
N ILE A 328 7.63 -20.19 -10.94
CA ILE A 328 7.08 -21.17 -11.89
C ILE A 328 7.86 -22.48 -11.81
N ARG A 329 9.19 -22.44 -11.82
CA ARG A 329 10.03 -23.65 -11.65
C ARG A 329 9.81 -24.33 -10.31
N ALA A 330 9.61 -23.59 -9.23
CA ALA A 330 9.28 -24.15 -7.92
C ALA A 330 7.93 -24.89 -7.95
N GLN A 331 6.92 -24.35 -8.63
CA GLN A 331 5.62 -25.00 -8.76
C GLN A 331 5.67 -26.25 -9.64
N ILE A 332 6.42 -26.22 -10.74
CA ILE A 332 6.65 -27.41 -11.58
C ILE A 332 7.32 -28.50 -10.74
N LEU A 333 8.39 -28.17 -10.01
CA LEU A 333 9.09 -29.12 -9.14
C LEU A 333 8.17 -29.67 -8.04
N LYS A 334 7.29 -28.85 -7.48
CA LYS A 334 6.27 -29.29 -6.53
C LYS A 334 5.34 -30.34 -7.15
N PHE A 335 4.81 -30.11 -8.36
CA PHE A 335 3.93 -31.07 -9.03
C PHE A 335 4.66 -32.36 -9.40
N GLU A 336 5.91 -32.28 -9.88
CA GLU A 336 6.76 -33.46 -10.12
C GLU A 336 6.99 -34.26 -8.83
N THR A 337 7.25 -33.57 -7.72
CA THR A 337 7.47 -34.20 -6.42
C THR A 337 6.19 -34.85 -5.89
N MET A 338 5.03 -34.19 -6.01
CA MET A 338 3.75 -34.76 -5.61
C MET A 338 3.45 -36.05 -6.39
N ARG A 339 3.62 -36.02 -7.72
CA ARG A 339 3.42 -37.19 -8.57
C ARG A 339 4.39 -38.32 -8.21
N TYR A 340 5.66 -38.01 -7.98
CA TYR A 340 6.65 -39.01 -7.54
C TYR A 340 6.26 -39.65 -6.20
N PHE A 341 5.79 -38.87 -5.22
CA PHE A 341 5.36 -39.41 -3.93
C PHE A 341 4.11 -40.30 -4.02
N GLU A 342 3.16 -39.93 -4.89
CA GLU A 342 1.94 -40.71 -5.15
C GLU A 342 2.26 -42.02 -5.90
N ASP A 343 3.03 -41.93 -6.99
CA ASP A 343 3.33 -43.07 -7.88
C ASP A 343 4.34 -44.05 -7.24
N MET A 344 5.41 -43.56 -6.59
CA MET A 344 6.56 -44.38 -6.16
C MET A 344 6.58 -44.69 -4.67
N LEU A 345 6.10 -43.76 -3.82
CA LEU A 345 6.09 -43.93 -2.36
C LEU A 345 4.69 -44.26 -1.81
N LYS A 346 3.66 -44.30 -2.67
CA LYS A 346 2.24 -44.51 -2.31
C LYS A 346 1.79 -43.66 -1.12
N SER A 347 2.37 -42.46 -0.97
CA SER A 347 2.14 -41.56 0.15
C SER A 347 1.84 -40.17 -0.38
N THR A 348 0.99 -39.43 0.32
CA THR A 348 0.66 -38.06 -0.09
C THR A 348 1.61 -37.08 0.59
N LEU A 349 2.13 -36.11 -0.17
CA LEU A 349 3.01 -35.08 0.38
C LEU A 349 2.23 -34.19 1.36
N SER A 350 2.72 -34.07 2.60
CA SER A 350 2.14 -33.21 3.64
C SER A 350 1.93 -31.76 3.18
N HIS A 351 0.87 -31.11 3.67
CA HIS A 351 0.56 -29.71 3.38
C HIS A 351 1.70 -28.77 3.75
N GLN A 352 2.42 -29.02 4.85
CA GLN A 352 3.55 -28.19 5.27
C GLN A 352 4.72 -28.27 4.26
N ALA A 353 4.97 -29.45 3.70
CA ALA A 353 5.97 -29.64 2.65
C ALA A 353 5.54 -28.98 1.32
N ARG A 354 4.25 -28.99 0.98
CA ARG A 354 3.73 -28.26 -0.21
C ARG A 354 3.93 -26.74 -0.09
N TRP A 355 3.76 -26.18 1.11
CA TRP A 355 3.99 -24.75 1.37
C TRP A 355 5.48 -24.37 1.35
N ALA A 356 6.40 -25.30 1.60
CA ALA A 356 7.84 -25.04 1.54
C ALA A 356 8.33 -24.62 0.14
N PHE A 357 7.64 -25.03 -0.93
CA PHE A 357 7.94 -24.61 -2.31
C PHE A 357 7.54 -23.15 -2.59
N TRP A 358 6.66 -22.56 -1.77
CA TRP A 358 6.30 -21.14 -1.86
C TRP A 358 7.36 -20.29 -1.16
N ASN A 359 8.25 -19.70 -1.95
CA ASN A 359 9.24 -18.78 -1.44
C ASN A 359 8.65 -17.36 -1.32
N PHE A 360 8.17 -17.01 -0.12
CA PHE A 360 7.58 -15.70 0.19
C PHE A 360 8.50 -14.52 -0.14
N TRP A 361 9.83 -14.70 -0.09
CA TRP A 361 10.77 -13.65 -0.49
C TRP A 361 10.67 -13.31 -1.98
N TYR A 362 10.49 -14.30 -2.85
CA TYR A 362 10.30 -14.02 -4.29
C TYR A 362 8.95 -13.35 -4.56
N ILE A 363 7.89 -13.72 -3.83
CA ILE A 363 6.57 -13.06 -3.96
C ILE A 363 6.69 -11.59 -3.58
N MET A 364 7.33 -11.29 -2.45
CA MET A 364 7.55 -9.92 -2.01
C MET A 364 8.41 -9.11 -3.00
N ILE A 365 9.43 -9.73 -3.61
CA ILE A 365 10.21 -9.09 -4.67
C ILE A 365 9.34 -8.76 -5.88
N ILE A 366 8.44 -9.65 -6.30
CA ILE A 366 7.52 -9.37 -7.41
C ILE A 366 6.59 -8.19 -7.06
N VAL A 367 6.02 -8.18 -5.84
CA VAL A 367 5.15 -7.08 -5.38
C VAL A 367 5.93 -5.75 -5.36
N ASN A 368 7.15 -5.74 -4.83
CA ASN A 368 7.95 -4.52 -4.80
C ASN A 368 8.35 -4.02 -6.20
N ASP A 369 8.68 -4.93 -7.12
CA ASP A 369 9.00 -4.57 -8.51
C ASP A 369 7.78 -3.95 -9.22
N ILE A 370 6.57 -4.47 -9.00
CA ILE A 370 5.33 -3.88 -9.55
C ILE A 370 5.12 -2.46 -9.02
N LEU A 371 5.24 -2.25 -7.71
CA LEU A 371 5.08 -0.93 -7.10
C LEU A 371 6.10 0.08 -7.63
N ILE A 372 7.36 -0.32 -7.77
CA ILE A 372 8.45 0.55 -8.25
C ILE A 372 8.31 0.85 -9.73
N ILE A 373 7.90 -0.11 -10.57
CA ILE A 373 7.67 0.11 -12.01
C ILE A 373 6.54 1.12 -12.20
N CYS A 374 5.40 0.93 -11.52
CA CYS A 374 4.27 1.86 -11.56
C CYS A 374 4.66 3.25 -11.04
N GLY A 375 5.34 3.31 -9.89
CA GLY A 375 5.81 4.56 -9.29
C GLY A 375 6.81 5.31 -10.17
N SER A 376 7.75 4.60 -10.80
CA SER A 376 8.75 5.16 -11.72
C SER A 376 8.11 5.68 -13.01
N GLY A 377 7.09 5.00 -13.52
CA GLY A 377 6.31 5.48 -14.68
C GLY A 377 5.58 6.78 -14.38
N ILE A 378 5.00 6.92 -13.19
CA ILE A 378 4.36 8.18 -12.74
C ILE A 378 5.42 9.26 -12.50
N LYS A 379 6.57 8.92 -11.90
CA LYS A 379 7.68 9.86 -11.67
C LYS A 379 8.19 10.48 -12.98
N GLU A 380 8.43 9.65 -14.00
CA GLU A 380 8.89 10.13 -15.32
C GLU A 380 7.88 11.10 -15.96
N ARG A 381 6.58 10.80 -15.82
CA ARG A 381 5.49 11.66 -16.28
C ARG A 381 5.48 13.01 -15.58
N ILE A 382 5.75 13.04 -14.27
CA ILE A 382 5.86 14.26 -13.46
C ILE A 382 7.07 15.11 -13.90
N GLU A 383 8.23 14.46 -14.13
CA GLU A 383 9.46 15.14 -14.54
C GLU A 383 9.34 15.73 -15.95
N ARG A 384 8.65 15.06 -16.88
CA ARG A 384 8.35 15.58 -18.24
C ARG A 384 7.34 16.72 -18.28
N LYS A 385 6.84 17.19 -17.13
CA LYS A 385 5.83 18.27 -17.01
C LYS A 385 4.55 17.99 -17.81
N GLN A 386 4.21 16.73 -18.07
CA GLN A 386 3.04 16.35 -18.85
C GLN A 386 1.74 16.30 -18.02
N PHE A 387 1.77 16.64 -16.72
CA PHE A 387 0.65 16.38 -15.81
C PHE A 387 0.31 17.53 -14.85
N ILE A 388 -0.99 17.65 -14.54
CA ILE A 388 -1.64 18.79 -13.86
C ILE A 388 -2.26 18.40 -12.48
N GLY A 389 -2.03 17.18 -11.93
CA GLY A 389 -2.82 16.67 -10.77
C GLY A 389 -2.09 16.01 -9.58
N ASP A 390 -2.89 15.46 -8.64
CA ASP A 390 -2.57 14.87 -7.31
C ASP A 390 -1.73 13.57 -7.33
N GLN A 391 -0.99 13.32 -8.41
CA GLN A 391 -0.23 12.10 -8.63
C GLN A 391 1.08 12.05 -7.81
N TRP A 392 1.51 13.18 -7.22
CA TRP A 392 2.67 13.21 -6.34
C TRP A 392 2.49 12.35 -5.10
N ASN A 393 1.28 12.33 -4.52
CA ASN A 393 0.97 11.53 -3.34
C ASN A 393 1.00 10.04 -3.68
N LEU A 394 0.33 9.64 -4.77
CA LEU A 394 0.34 8.25 -5.25
C LEU A 394 1.76 7.77 -5.59
N CYS A 395 2.54 8.58 -6.31
CA CYS A 395 3.93 8.26 -6.64
C CYS A 395 4.79 8.07 -5.38
N SER A 396 4.62 8.94 -4.38
CA SER A 396 5.34 8.87 -3.11
C SER A 396 5.02 7.59 -2.34
N VAL A 397 3.73 7.20 -2.29
CA VAL A 397 3.31 5.95 -1.62
C VAL A 397 3.87 4.74 -2.36
N LEU A 398 3.76 4.68 -3.68
CA LEU A 398 4.25 3.55 -4.48
C LEU A 398 5.77 3.37 -4.39
N LEU A 399 6.54 4.44 -4.60
CA LEU A 399 8.00 4.38 -4.51
C LEU A 399 8.48 4.16 -3.07
N GLY A 400 7.83 4.78 -2.08
CA GLY A 400 8.17 4.63 -0.66
C GLY A 400 7.92 3.21 -0.15
N THR A 401 6.71 2.68 -0.38
CA THR A 401 6.36 1.30 0.02
C THR A 401 7.15 0.26 -0.76
N GLY A 402 7.36 0.47 -2.06
CA GLY A 402 8.22 -0.38 -2.88
C GLY A 402 9.65 -0.45 -2.34
N ASN A 403 10.25 0.70 -2.00
CA ASN A 403 11.59 0.75 -1.41
C ASN A 403 11.65 0.10 -0.02
N LEU A 404 10.64 0.29 0.83
CA LEU A 404 10.54 -0.39 2.13
C LEU A 404 10.62 -1.91 1.97
N LEU A 405 9.85 -2.47 1.03
CA LEU A 405 9.86 -3.91 0.74
C LEU A 405 11.17 -4.38 0.11
N VAL A 406 11.88 -3.54 -0.66
CA VAL A 406 13.22 -3.85 -1.17
C VAL A 406 14.22 -3.99 -0.03
N TRP A 407 14.21 -3.06 0.93
CA TRP A 407 15.07 -3.13 2.12
C TRP A 407 14.70 -4.30 3.03
N PHE A 408 13.41 -4.61 3.21
CA PHE A 408 13.00 -5.84 3.90
C PHE A 408 13.51 -7.09 3.16
N GLY A 409 13.54 -7.06 1.82
CA GLY A 409 14.15 -8.11 0.99
C GLY A 409 15.61 -8.40 1.27
N VAL A 410 16.37 -7.45 1.82
CA VAL A 410 17.77 -7.67 2.24
C VAL A 410 17.87 -8.70 3.36
N LEU A 411 16.86 -8.81 4.24
CA LEU A 411 16.82 -9.79 5.32
C LEU A 411 16.94 -11.24 4.81
N ARG A 412 16.49 -11.51 3.58
CA ARG A 412 16.70 -12.79 2.90
C ARG A 412 18.19 -13.14 2.74
N TYR A 413 19.04 -12.16 2.50
CA TYR A 413 20.47 -12.41 2.30
C TYR A 413 21.20 -12.61 3.62
N LEU A 414 20.63 -12.09 4.72
CA LEU A 414 21.13 -12.34 6.07
C LEU A 414 20.87 -13.78 6.53
N THR A 415 19.84 -14.47 6.01
CA THR A 415 19.59 -15.89 6.34
C THR A 415 20.67 -16.85 5.85
N PHE A 416 21.54 -16.42 4.92
CA PHE A 416 22.67 -17.24 4.47
C PHE A 416 23.72 -17.43 5.56
N PHE A 417 23.79 -16.50 6.51
CA PHE A 417 24.69 -16.60 7.64
C PHE A 417 24.01 -17.37 8.76
N LYS A 418 24.66 -18.45 9.21
CA LYS A 418 24.12 -19.33 10.26
C LYS A 418 23.78 -18.59 11.56
N THR A 419 24.51 -17.51 11.87
CA THR A 419 24.30 -16.67 13.06
C THR A 419 23.04 -15.80 12.96
N TYR A 420 22.80 -15.13 11.83
CA TYR A 420 21.66 -14.21 11.64
C TYR A 420 20.36 -14.92 11.27
N ASN A 421 20.43 -16.15 10.77
CA ASN A 421 19.24 -16.96 10.46
C ASN A 421 18.37 -17.25 11.69
N GLY A 422 18.96 -17.24 12.89
CA GLY A 422 18.23 -17.46 14.15
C GLY A 422 17.03 -16.51 14.32
N VAL A 423 17.22 -15.21 14.10
CA VAL A 423 16.17 -14.19 14.32
C VAL A 423 14.95 -14.37 13.40
N ILE A 424 15.19 -14.72 12.13
CA ILE A 424 14.10 -14.91 11.16
C ILE A 424 13.36 -16.22 11.43
N LEU A 425 14.09 -17.27 11.85
CA LEU A 425 13.50 -18.53 12.26
C LEU A 425 12.65 -18.38 13.53
N THR A 426 13.11 -17.61 14.51
CA THR A 426 12.36 -17.36 15.75
C THR A 426 11.08 -16.57 15.46
N LEU A 427 11.12 -15.55 14.60
CA LEU A 427 9.91 -14.84 14.16
C LEU A 427 8.94 -15.76 13.42
N ARG A 428 9.42 -16.63 12.53
CA ARG A 428 8.58 -17.58 11.79
C ARG A 428 7.91 -18.60 12.72
N GLN A 429 8.63 -19.08 13.72
CA GLN A 429 8.13 -20.04 14.70
C GLN A 429 7.15 -19.38 15.68
N ALA A 430 7.45 -18.16 16.13
CA ALA A 430 6.60 -17.42 17.06
C ALA A 430 5.30 -16.94 16.39
N PHE A 431 5.32 -16.61 15.09
CA PHE A 431 4.19 -16.02 14.37
C PHE A 431 2.83 -16.73 14.57
N PRO A 432 2.67 -18.05 14.34
CA PRO A 432 1.37 -18.72 14.47
C PRO A 432 0.83 -18.74 15.90
N ASN A 433 1.70 -18.94 16.89
CA ASN A 433 1.29 -18.93 18.30
C ASN A 433 0.91 -17.51 18.73
N THR A 434 1.75 -16.54 18.34
CA THR A 434 1.54 -15.13 18.61
C THR A 434 0.29 -14.59 17.92
N SER A 435 -0.02 -15.00 16.68
CA SER A 435 -1.20 -14.53 15.96
C SER A 435 -2.52 -14.96 16.61
N ARG A 436 -2.56 -16.15 17.22
CA ARG A 436 -3.73 -16.61 17.99
C ARG A 436 -3.94 -15.75 19.23
N PHE A 437 -2.86 -15.43 19.93
CA PHE A 437 -2.89 -14.53 21.08
C PHE A 437 -3.30 -13.10 20.70
N ILE A 438 -2.72 -12.55 19.63
CA ILE A 438 -3.09 -11.23 19.09
C ILE A 438 -4.58 -11.20 18.75
N LEU A 439 -5.14 -12.26 18.16
CA LEU A 439 -6.56 -12.30 17.82
C LEU A 439 -7.44 -12.14 19.07
N CYS A 440 -7.12 -12.84 20.16
CA CYS A 440 -7.81 -12.66 21.45
C CYS A 440 -7.62 -11.24 22.00
N ALA A 441 -6.41 -10.69 21.92
CA ALA A 441 -6.12 -9.33 22.36
C ALA A 441 -6.88 -8.27 21.54
N ILE A 442 -7.05 -8.47 20.22
CA ILE A 442 -7.84 -7.59 19.34
C ILE A 442 -9.31 -7.59 19.75
N LEU A 443 -9.89 -8.73 20.14
CA LEU A 443 -11.29 -8.79 20.61
C LEU A 443 -11.49 -7.96 21.88
N LEU A 444 -10.57 -8.08 22.85
CA LEU A 444 -10.58 -7.25 24.05
C LEU A 444 -10.39 -5.77 23.70
N TYR A 445 -9.40 -5.47 22.86
CA TYR A 445 -9.08 -4.12 22.42
C TYR A 445 -10.25 -3.44 21.71
N ALA A 446 -10.98 -4.17 20.85
CA ALA A 446 -12.17 -3.67 20.19
C ALA A 446 -13.27 -3.32 21.20
N GLY A 447 -13.48 -4.17 22.23
CA GLY A 447 -14.42 -3.89 23.31
C GLY A 447 -14.11 -2.59 24.05
N PHE A 448 -12.84 -2.37 24.41
CA PHE A 448 -12.38 -1.10 24.98
C PHE A 448 -12.58 0.06 24.00
N THR A 449 -12.18 -0.10 22.73
CA THR A 449 -12.29 0.95 21.70
C THR A 449 -13.74 1.43 21.52
N PHE A 450 -14.71 0.52 21.39
CA PHE A 450 -16.12 0.90 21.25
C PHE A 450 -16.68 1.54 22.52
N CYS A 451 -16.33 1.00 23.69
CA CYS A 451 -16.74 1.54 24.98
C CYS A 451 -16.20 2.96 25.22
N GLY A 452 -14.89 3.16 24.97
CA GLY A 452 -14.22 4.44 25.09
C GLY A 452 -14.76 5.46 24.09
N TRP A 453 -14.98 5.07 22.83
CA TRP A 453 -15.54 5.96 21.82
C TRP A 453 -16.93 6.47 22.22
N LEU A 454 -17.83 5.58 22.64
CA LEU A 454 -19.20 5.96 22.99
C LEU A 454 -19.27 6.80 24.28
N VAL A 455 -18.57 6.38 25.34
CA VAL A 455 -18.72 7.01 26.66
C VAL A 455 -17.84 8.25 26.81
N LEU A 456 -16.60 8.22 26.31
CA LEU A 456 -15.64 9.32 26.46
C LEU A 456 -15.63 10.27 25.26
N GLY A 457 -16.10 9.86 24.09
CA GLY A 457 -16.02 10.64 22.85
C GLY A 457 -16.61 12.06 22.92
N PRO A 458 -17.80 12.27 23.49
CA PRO A 458 -18.38 13.62 23.62
C PRO A 458 -17.60 14.56 24.54
N TYR A 459 -16.80 14.01 25.47
CA TYR A 459 -16.17 14.78 26.55
C TYR A 459 -14.64 14.83 26.45
N HIS A 460 -14.04 13.99 25.61
CA HIS A 460 -12.59 13.86 25.51
C HIS A 460 -12.13 13.93 24.05
N MET A 461 -11.23 14.87 23.75
CA MET A 461 -10.83 15.15 22.37
C MET A 461 -10.17 13.95 21.66
N LYS A 462 -9.41 13.12 22.38
CA LYS A 462 -8.80 11.87 21.83
C LYS A 462 -9.80 10.75 21.51
N PHE A 463 -11.03 10.81 22.02
CA PHE A 463 -12.02 9.74 21.84
C PHE A 463 -13.13 10.13 20.84
N ARG A 464 -13.00 11.26 20.13
CA ARG A 464 -14.07 11.80 19.27
C ARG A 464 -14.47 10.88 18.12
N SER A 465 -13.51 10.15 17.56
CA SER A 465 -13.73 9.19 16.48
C SER A 465 -13.19 7.82 16.86
N LEU A 466 -13.69 6.77 16.20
CA LEU A 466 -13.19 5.41 16.38
C LEU A 466 -11.69 5.31 16.06
N ALA A 467 -11.24 5.99 15.00
CA ALA A 467 -9.83 6.02 14.61
C ALA A 467 -8.96 6.71 15.66
N SER A 468 -9.34 7.90 16.12
CA SER A 468 -8.59 8.64 17.16
C SER A 468 -8.60 7.89 18.49
N THR A 469 -9.72 7.21 18.82
CA THR A 469 -9.81 6.34 20.00
C THR A 469 -8.81 5.19 19.91
N SER A 470 -8.71 4.54 18.74
CA SER A 470 -7.72 3.48 18.53
C SER A 470 -6.29 4.02 18.58
N GLU A 471 -6.00 5.18 17.98
CA GLU A 471 -4.67 5.80 18.07
C GLU A 471 -4.30 6.13 19.52
N CYS A 472 -5.26 6.64 20.30
CA CYS A 472 -5.10 6.93 21.73
C CYS A 472 -4.81 5.67 22.55
N LEU A 473 -5.63 4.62 22.40
CA LEU A 473 -5.46 3.37 23.13
C LEU A 473 -4.15 2.66 22.74
N PHE A 474 -3.78 2.66 21.46
CA PHE A 474 -2.50 2.12 21.03
C PHE A 474 -1.31 2.90 21.59
N SER A 475 -1.39 4.23 21.65
CA SER A 475 -0.36 5.08 22.26
C SER A 475 -0.22 4.80 23.76
N LEU A 476 -1.35 4.63 24.46
CA LEU A 476 -1.40 4.25 25.88
C LEU A 476 -0.78 2.87 26.17
N ILE A 477 -0.98 1.87 25.30
CA ILE A 477 -0.32 0.55 25.41
C ILE A 477 1.21 0.71 25.40
N ASN A 478 1.73 1.67 24.62
CA ASN A 478 3.16 1.95 24.52
C ASN A 478 3.66 2.96 25.58
N GLY A 479 2.80 3.39 26.52
CA GLY A 479 3.17 4.33 27.58
C GLY A 479 3.25 5.79 27.15
N ASP A 480 2.74 6.14 25.96
CA ASP A 480 2.73 7.51 25.48
C ASP A 480 1.51 8.28 25.98
N ASP A 481 1.72 9.55 26.34
CA ASP A 481 0.67 10.53 26.57
C ASP A 481 -0.36 10.19 27.69
N MET A 482 0.06 9.34 28.65
CA MET A 482 -0.79 8.82 29.73
C MET A 482 -1.37 9.92 30.62
N TYR A 483 -0.54 10.80 31.18
CA TYR A 483 -1.02 11.84 32.09
C TYR A 483 -1.98 12.83 31.41
N ALA A 484 -1.68 13.19 30.15
CA ALA A 484 -2.55 14.05 29.35
C ALA A 484 -3.95 13.44 29.16
N THR A 485 -4.07 12.13 28.94
CA THR A 485 -5.39 11.47 28.85
C THR A 485 -6.19 11.57 30.14
N PHE A 486 -5.52 11.53 31.30
CA PHE A 486 -6.20 11.68 32.57
C PHE A 486 -6.64 13.12 32.84
N THR A 487 -5.89 14.13 32.40
CA THR A 487 -6.16 15.54 32.74
C THR A 487 -7.15 16.22 31.82
N ILE A 488 -7.23 15.80 30.54
CA ILE A 488 -8.10 16.42 29.52
C ILE A 488 -9.60 16.20 29.81
N MET A 489 -9.96 15.22 30.63
CA MET A 489 -11.37 14.91 30.88
C MET A 489 -12.12 16.07 31.54
N ALA A 490 -13.20 16.49 30.89
CA ALA A 490 -14.12 17.49 31.42
C ALA A 490 -14.81 16.98 32.70
N THR A 491 -14.67 17.70 33.81
CA THR A 491 -15.26 17.37 35.12
C THR A 491 -16.76 17.69 35.22
N LYS A 492 -17.51 17.62 34.11
CA LYS A 492 -18.93 18.01 34.08
C LYS A 492 -19.83 17.05 34.86
N SER A 493 -19.49 15.77 34.95
CA SER A 493 -20.21 14.81 35.78
C SER A 493 -19.26 13.89 36.55
N SER A 494 -19.58 13.65 37.82
CA SER A 494 -18.78 12.79 38.71
C SER A 494 -18.78 11.33 38.23
N LEU A 495 -19.91 10.85 37.69
CA LEU A 495 -20.03 9.50 37.15
C LEU A 495 -19.06 9.25 35.99
N LEU A 496 -19.01 10.15 35.00
CA LEU A 496 -18.10 10.02 33.87
C LEU A 496 -16.64 10.15 34.31
N TRP A 497 -16.38 11.01 35.29
CA TRP A 497 -15.05 11.17 35.85
C TRP A 497 -14.53 9.86 36.46
N TRP A 498 -15.32 9.23 37.33
CA TRP A 498 -14.97 7.93 37.93
C TRP A 498 -14.90 6.82 36.88
N PHE A 499 -15.85 6.78 35.95
CA PHE A 499 -15.85 5.80 34.86
C PHE A 499 -14.56 5.89 34.04
N SER A 500 -14.15 7.08 33.63
CA SER A 500 -12.91 7.25 32.85
C SER A 500 -11.67 6.82 33.62
N ARG A 501 -11.57 7.16 34.92
CA ARG A 501 -10.46 6.73 35.76
C ARG A 501 -10.40 5.20 35.83
N LEU A 502 -11.53 4.56 36.14
CA LEU A 502 -11.63 3.11 36.20
C LEU A 502 -11.30 2.46 34.85
N TYR A 503 -11.86 3.00 33.77
CA TYR A 503 -11.66 2.55 32.39
C TYR A 503 -10.18 2.61 32.00
N LEU A 504 -9.52 3.76 32.19
CA LEU A 504 -8.11 3.95 31.82
C LEU A 504 -7.18 3.11 32.71
N TYR A 505 -7.40 3.05 34.03
CA TYR A 505 -6.58 2.20 34.90
C TYR A 505 -6.75 0.72 34.57
N CYS A 506 -7.97 0.26 34.31
CA CYS A 506 -8.25 -1.12 33.89
C CYS A 506 -7.56 -1.43 32.55
N PHE A 507 -7.70 -0.56 31.56
CA PHE A 507 -7.06 -0.74 30.25
C PHE A 507 -5.53 -0.77 30.36
N ILE A 508 -4.92 0.21 31.03
CA ILE A 508 -3.47 0.32 31.20
C ILE A 508 -2.91 -0.89 31.93
N SER A 509 -3.51 -1.25 33.07
CA SER A 509 -3.04 -2.39 33.87
C SER A 509 -3.17 -3.72 33.12
N LEU A 510 -4.30 -3.95 32.44
CA LEU A 510 -4.52 -5.15 31.65
C LEU A 510 -3.56 -5.23 30.47
N PHE A 511 -3.48 -4.19 29.63
CA PHE A 511 -2.70 -4.28 28.41
C PHE A 511 -1.19 -4.19 28.64
N ILE A 512 -0.72 -3.31 29.53
CA ILE A 512 0.72 -3.17 29.77
C ILE A 512 1.24 -4.35 30.60
N TYR A 513 0.62 -4.67 31.73
CA TYR A 513 1.19 -5.67 32.64
C TYR A 513 0.82 -7.11 32.28
N VAL A 514 -0.30 -7.35 31.60
CA VAL A 514 -0.72 -8.71 31.24
C VAL A 514 -0.47 -8.97 29.76
N VAL A 515 -1.09 -8.20 28.86
CA VAL A 515 -1.07 -8.52 27.42
C VAL A 515 0.33 -8.39 26.81
N ILE A 516 1.04 -7.29 27.05
CA ILE A 516 2.41 -7.09 26.53
C ILE A 516 3.38 -8.11 27.12
N ASN A 517 3.30 -8.37 28.42
CA ASN A 517 4.19 -9.34 29.08
C ASN A 517 3.94 -10.78 28.59
N LEU A 518 2.68 -11.18 28.38
CA LEU A 518 2.37 -12.48 27.78
C LEU A 518 2.88 -12.57 26.34
N PHE A 519 2.71 -11.50 25.54
CA PHE A 519 3.24 -11.43 24.19
C PHE A 519 4.77 -11.60 24.17
N LEU A 520 5.47 -10.89 25.05
CA LEU A 520 6.91 -11.01 25.22
C LEU A 520 7.32 -12.43 25.64
N SER A 521 6.59 -13.04 26.58
CA SER A 521 6.84 -14.40 27.03
C SER A 521 6.72 -15.42 25.90
N VAL A 522 5.72 -15.31 25.02
CA VAL A 522 5.54 -16.21 23.87
C VAL A 522 6.69 -16.09 22.86
N ILE A 523 7.20 -14.88 22.66
CA ILE A 523 8.36 -14.65 21.78
C ILE A 523 9.64 -15.20 22.41
N ILE A 524 9.85 -15.00 23.71
CA ILE A 524 11.02 -15.53 24.43
C ILE A 524 11.00 -17.06 24.42
N ASP A 525 9.86 -17.69 24.70
CA ASP A 525 9.70 -19.15 24.65
C ASP A 525 10.02 -19.73 23.26
N SER A 526 9.53 -19.05 22.21
CA SER A 526 9.86 -19.42 20.82
C SER A 526 11.36 -19.24 20.51
N TYR A 527 11.99 -18.21 21.08
CA TYR A 527 13.42 -17.96 20.94
C TYR A 527 14.26 -19.03 21.65
N GLU A 528 13.92 -19.36 22.90
CA GLU A 528 14.59 -20.41 23.67
C GLU A 528 14.42 -21.79 23.04
N THR A 529 13.24 -22.10 22.51
CA THR A 529 12.98 -23.35 21.78
C THR A 529 13.91 -23.48 20.57
N ILE A 530 14.05 -22.42 19.76
CA ILE A 530 14.95 -22.43 18.58
C ILE A 530 16.43 -22.46 19.00
N LYS A 531 16.79 -21.83 20.12
CA LYS A 531 18.17 -21.80 20.64
C LYS A 531 18.59 -23.17 21.19
N ASN A 532 17.68 -23.85 21.89
CA ASN A 532 17.92 -25.13 22.54
C ASN A 532 17.71 -26.33 21.60
N GLN A 533 16.94 -26.17 20.51
CA GLN A 533 16.86 -27.16 19.44
C GLN A 533 18.18 -27.20 18.64
N SER A 534 18.97 -28.24 18.87
CA SER A 534 20.05 -28.66 17.97
C SER A 534 19.48 -28.86 16.55
N ARG A 535 20.22 -28.49 15.49
CA ARG A 535 19.80 -28.61 14.07
C ARG A 535 19.29 -30.02 13.69
N ASP A 536 19.66 -31.04 14.44
CA ASP A 536 19.31 -32.43 14.17
C ASP A 536 17.91 -32.84 14.71
N ASP A 537 17.33 -32.10 15.66
CA ASP A 537 16.05 -32.38 16.35
C ASP A 537 14.86 -31.55 15.85
N LEU A 538 15.04 -30.68 14.85
CA LEU A 538 13.90 -30.01 14.22
C LEU A 538 13.00 -31.08 13.59
N SER A 539 11.68 -31.03 13.82
CA SER A 539 10.73 -31.97 13.22
C SER A 539 10.85 -31.90 11.69
N LYS A 540 11.62 -32.82 11.12
CA LYS A 540 11.91 -32.87 9.69
C LYS A 540 10.63 -33.21 8.96
N THR A 541 10.21 -32.36 8.04
CA THR A 541 9.07 -32.66 7.16
C THR A 541 9.34 -33.93 6.34
N ASP A 542 8.31 -34.62 5.83
CA ASP A 542 8.46 -35.80 4.96
C ASP A 542 9.44 -35.54 3.80
N LEU A 543 9.45 -34.31 3.30
CA LEU A 543 10.37 -33.81 2.28
C LEU A 543 11.82 -33.71 2.78
N GLU A 544 12.05 -33.18 3.98
CA GLU A 544 13.40 -33.09 4.58
C GLU A 544 13.94 -34.46 4.97
N LEU A 545 13.07 -35.37 5.43
CA LEU A 545 13.41 -36.78 5.66
C LEU A 545 13.78 -37.46 4.34
N PHE A 546 12.99 -37.24 3.28
CA PHE A 546 13.30 -37.70 1.93
C PHE A 546 14.55 -37.04 1.32
N MET A 547 15.04 -35.92 1.85
CA MET A 547 16.33 -35.37 1.42
C MET A 547 17.50 -35.95 2.24
N THR A 548 17.30 -36.19 3.55
CA THR A 548 18.38 -36.58 4.48
C THR A 548 18.64 -38.07 4.60
N LYS A 549 17.65 -38.97 4.46
CA LYS A 549 17.82 -40.43 4.65
C LYS A 549 18.69 -41.16 3.60
N GLY A 550 19.20 -40.46 2.59
CA GLY A 550 19.97 -41.03 1.47
C GLY A 550 21.38 -40.45 1.43
N THR A 551 22.22 -40.79 2.40
CA THR A 551 23.66 -40.48 2.38
C THR A 551 24.43 -41.66 1.78
N PHE A 552 24.78 -41.54 0.50
CA PHE A 552 26.03 -42.13 -0.01
C PHE A 552 27.08 -41.00 -0.10
N PRO A 553 28.36 -41.28 0.18
CA PRO A 553 29.41 -40.27 0.23
C PRO A 553 29.56 -39.54 -1.11
N THR A 554 29.71 -38.22 -1.02
CA THR A 554 29.69 -37.22 -2.10
C THR A 554 30.97 -37.22 -2.95
N SER A 555 31.62 -38.37 -3.14
CA SER A 555 32.94 -38.44 -3.79
C SER A 555 32.90 -38.88 -5.26
N THR A 556 31.75 -39.28 -5.82
CA THR A 556 31.68 -39.76 -7.21
C THR A 556 30.33 -39.46 -7.88
N PHE A 557 30.05 -38.20 -8.24
CA PHE A 557 29.21 -37.89 -9.42
C PHE A 557 29.25 -36.42 -9.81
N ASP A 558 29.44 -36.15 -11.10
CA ASP A 558 29.38 -34.82 -11.70
C ASP A 558 27.94 -34.28 -11.72
N ILE A 559 27.66 -33.32 -10.83
CA ILE A 559 26.37 -32.59 -10.74
C ILE A 559 26.14 -31.73 -12.02
N THR A 560 27.13 -31.61 -12.89
CA THR A 560 27.20 -30.61 -13.96
C THR A 560 26.35 -30.91 -15.19
N GLU A 561 26.29 -32.15 -15.70
CA GLU A 561 25.65 -32.42 -16.99
C GLU A 561 24.10 -32.44 -16.94
N GLU A 562 23.49 -33.27 -16.09
CA GLU A 562 22.01 -33.39 -16.07
C GLU A 562 21.28 -32.19 -15.44
N THR A 563 21.91 -31.47 -14.50
CA THR A 563 21.28 -30.28 -13.91
C THR A 563 21.35 -29.06 -14.82
N ASP A 564 22.22 -29.09 -15.84
CA ASP A 564 22.32 -28.05 -16.86
C ASP A 564 21.19 -28.17 -17.90
N GLU A 565 20.79 -29.38 -18.32
CA GLU A 565 19.60 -29.57 -19.19
C GLU A 565 18.32 -28.97 -18.59
N TRP A 566 18.05 -29.24 -17.30
CA TRP A 566 16.90 -28.66 -16.58
C TRP A 566 17.01 -27.13 -16.41
N ALA A 567 18.23 -26.60 -16.34
CA ALA A 567 18.46 -25.16 -16.22
C ALA A 567 18.25 -24.41 -17.55
N HIS A 568 18.52 -25.06 -18.70
CA HIS A 568 18.49 -24.51 -20.04
C HIS A 568 17.12 -24.58 -20.76
N VAL A 569 16.09 -25.16 -20.15
CA VAL A 569 14.73 -25.17 -20.73
C VAL A 569 14.22 -23.74 -20.98
N SER A 570 13.84 -23.48 -22.23
CA SER A 570 13.35 -22.19 -22.72
C SER A 570 12.08 -21.76 -21.97
N PHE A 571 11.91 -20.45 -21.77
CA PHE A 571 10.71 -19.86 -21.16
C PHE A 571 9.43 -20.28 -21.89
N ALA A 572 9.49 -20.39 -23.23
CA ALA A 572 8.37 -20.83 -24.06
C ALA A 572 8.02 -22.32 -23.84
N GLN A 573 9.04 -23.18 -23.62
CA GLN A 573 8.83 -24.60 -23.30
C GLN A 573 8.28 -24.78 -21.87
N THR A 574 8.72 -23.94 -20.92
CA THR A 574 8.22 -23.95 -19.55
C THR A 574 6.74 -23.54 -19.48
N ILE A 575 6.35 -22.51 -20.23
CA ILE A 575 4.95 -22.06 -20.33
C ILE A 575 4.08 -23.11 -21.02
N ARG A 576 4.55 -23.76 -22.10
CA ARG A 576 3.82 -24.87 -22.73
C ARG A 576 3.58 -26.01 -21.76
N GLY A 577 4.56 -26.39 -20.94
CA GLY A 577 4.38 -27.43 -19.90
C GLY A 577 3.36 -27.05 -18.82
N VAL A 578 3.33 -25.78 -18.40
CA VAL A 578 2.35 -25.27 -17.43
C VAL A 578 0.93 -25.22 -18.03
N PHE A 579 0.77 -24.76 -19.27
CA PHE A 579 -0.52 -24.80 -19.95
C PHE A 579 -0.98 -26.23 -20.24
N CYS A 580 -0.07 -27.16 -20.55
CA CYS A 580 -0.42 -28.57 -20.76
C CYS A 580 -0.87 -29.25 -19.45
N SER A 581 -0.17 -29.00 -18.33
CA SER A 581 -0.56 -29.52 -17.00
C SER A 581 -1.84 -28.88 -16.44
N LEU A 582 -2.07 -27.58 -16.69
CA LEU A 582 -3.36 -26.91 -16.40
C LEU A 582 -4.50 -27.45 -17.27
N CYS A 583 -4.26 -27.73 -18.56
CA CYS A 583 -5.26 -28.36 -19.44
C CYS A 583 -5.61 -29.79 -19.01
N ILE A 584 -4.65 -30.57 -18.49
CA ILE A 584 -4.91 -31.91 -17.94
C ILE A 584 -5.82 -31.83 -16.70
N ASN A 585 -5.57 -30.86 -15.80
CA ASN A 585 -6.46 -30.62 -14.66
C ASN A 585 -7.85 -30.08 -15.06
N PHE A 586 -7.94 -29.26 -16.11
CA PHE A 586 -9.23 -28.75 -16.60
C PHE A 586 -10.08 -29.85 -17.28
N LYS A 587 -9.43 -30.82 -17.94
CA LYS A 587 -10.10 -32.02 -18.50
C LYS A 587 -10.63 -32.94 -17.40
N SER A 588 -9.84 -33.16 -16.35
CA SER A 588 -10.24 -33.93 -15.16
C SER A 588 -11.43 -33.25 -14.46
N PHE A 589 -11.35 -31.94 -14.18
CA PHE A 589 -12.43 -31.16 -13.57
C PHE A 589 -13.71 -31.12 -14.42
N ARG A 590 -13.59 -31.03 -15.75
CA ARG A 590 -14.73 -31.11 -16.68
C ARG A 590 -15.38 -32.50 -16.68
N GLN A 591 -14.61 -33.58 -16.54
CA GLN A 591 -15.12 -34.94 -16.38
C GLN A 591 -15.83 -35.14 -15.04
N THR A 592 -15.29 -34.60 -13.94
CA THR A 592 -15.94 -34.67 -12.62
C THR A 592 -17.23 -33.85 -12.58
N CYS A 593 -17.24 -32.63 -13.12
CA CYS A 593 -18.45 -31.82 -13.22
C CYS A 593 -19.51 -32.42 -14.16
N MET A 594 -19.13 -33.01 -15.29
CA MET A 594 -20.08 -33.71 -16.18
C MET A 594 -20.66 -34.96 -15.53
N SER A 595 -19.88 -35.69 -14.71
CA SER A 595 -20.40 -36.85 -13.96
C SER A 595 -21.41 -36.44 -12.88
N ILE A 596 -21.16 -35.33 -12.16
CA ILE A 596 -22.06 -34.81 -11.12
C ILE A 596 -23.36 -34.23 -11.73
N ILE A 597 -23.28 -33.63 -12.92
CA ILE A 597 -24.46 -33.11 -13.63
C ILE A 597 -25.30 -34.26 -14.24
N CYS A 598 -24.66 -35.34 -14.70
CA CYS A 598 -25.36 -36.50 -15.27
C CYS A 598 -25.98 -37.43 -14.20
N GLN A 599 -25.44 -37.43 -12.97
CA GLN A 599 -25.99 -38.19 -11.85
C GLN A 599 -27.18 -37.50 -11.19
N ARG A 600 -27.30 -36.16 -11.32
CA ARG A 600 -28.41 -35.37 -10.77
C ARG A 600 -29.63 -35.28 -11.69
N SER A 601 -29.51 -35.62 -12.97
CA SER A 601 -30.65 -35.67 -13.92
C SER A 601 -31.42 -37.00 -13.93
N ARG A 602 -30.88 -38.07 -13.31
CA ARG A 602 -31.57 -39.37 -13.18
C ARG A 602 -32.47 -39.52 -11.94
N HIS A 603 -32.52 -38.53 -11.05
CA HIS A 603 -33.35 -38.56 -9.84
C HIS A 603 -34.59 -37.66 -9.89
N LEU A 604 -35.04 -37.25 -11.10
CA LEU A 604 -36.20 -36.38 -11.28
C LEU A 604 -37.23 -36.88 -12.32
N ILE A 605 -37.18 -38.17 -12.65
CA ILE A 605 -38.26 -38.86 -13.37
C ILE A 605 -38.43 -40.24 -12.72
N ILE A 606 -39.26 -40.27 -11.68
CA ILE A 606 -40.29 -41.27 -11.29
C ILE A 606 -41.04 -40.65 -10.11
#